data_AF-A0A967LDQ5-F1
#
_entry.id   AF-A0A967LDQ5-F1
#
_cell.length_a   1.000
_cell.length_b   1.000
_cell.length_c   1.000
_cell.angle_alpha   90.00
_cell.angle_beta   90.00
_cell.angle_gamma   90.00
#
_symmetry.space_group_name_H-M   'P 1'
#
loop_
_entity.id
_entity.type
_entity.pdbx_description
1 polymer ?
#
loop_
_entity_poly.entity_id
_entity_poly.type
_entity_poly.pdbx_seq_one_letter_code
_entity_poly.pdbx_strand_id
1 'polypeptide(L)' 'FSVPPELNPLRYDPDQRFTLHPITGQRFGTDPATGKPRQKHWQSIWMDTVRPAYRGYF' A
#
# COMPACT_ATOMS: atom_id res chain seq x y z
N PHE A 1 5.13 -4.76 -22.47
CA PHE A 1 5.47 -4.07 -21.22
C PHE A 1 4.68 -4.71 -20.09
N SER A 2 5.30 -5.54 -19.25
CA SER A 2 4.63 -6.07 -18.07
C SER A 2 4.94 -5.18 -16.89
N VAL A 3 3.90 -4.60 -16.29
CA VAL A 3 4.01 -3.98 -14.97
C VAL A 3 4.33 -5.10 -13.97
N PRO A 4 5.31 -4.93 -13.06
CA PRO A 4 5.52 -5.86 -11.97
C PRO A 4 4.20 -6.13 -11.22
N PRO A 5 3.85 -7.40 -10.94
CA PRO A 5 2.60 -7.74 -10.26
C PRO A 5 2.42 -7.00 -8.93
N GLU A 6 3.52 -6.63 -8.25
CA GLU A 6 3.44 -5.89 -7.00
C GLU A 6 2.89 -4.47 -7.16
N LEU A 7 3.07 -3.85 -8.33
CA LEU A 7 2.65 -2.49 -8.62
C LEU A 7 1.23 -2.40 -9.20
N ASN A 8 0.61 -3.54 -9.49
CA ASN A 8 -0.72 -3.59 -10.10
C ASN A 8 -1.79 -3.09 -9.10
N PRO A 9 -2.57 -2.04 -9.43
CA PRO A 9 -3.66 -1.56 -8.56
C PRO A 9 -4.72 -2.63 -8.26
N LEU A 10 -4.85 -3.66 -9.09
CA LEU A 10 -5.83 -4.73 -8.93
C LEU A 10 -5.27 -5.95 -8.17
N ARG A 11 -4.08 -5.83 -7.55
CA ARG A 11 -3.47 -6.92 -6.78
C ARG A 11 -4.29 -7.31 -5.54
N TYR A 12 -4.93 -6.33 -4.91
CA TYR A 12 -5.73 -6.48 -3.69
C TYR A 12 -7.05 -5.72 -3.83
N ASP A 13 -8.06 -6.07 -3.04
CA ASP A 13 -9.29 -5.30 -2.97
C ASP A 13 -9.00 -3.89 -2.44
N PRO A 14 -9.64 -2.84 -2.98
CA PRO A 14 -9.36 -1.44 -2.61
C PRO A 14 -9.56 -1.17 -1.11
N ASP A 15 -10.54 -1.84 -0.50
CA ASP A 15 -10.89 -1.73 0.93
C ASP A 15 -10.08 -2.67 1.83
N GLN A 16 -9.25 -3.55 1.26
CA GLN A 16 -8.44 -4.47 2.04
C GLN A 16 -7.47 -3.69 2.93
N ARG A 17 -7.45 -4.04 4.21
CA ARG A 17 -6.68 -3.36 5.26
C ARG A 17 -5.36 -4.06 5.54
N PHE A 18 -4.30 -3.28 5.64
CA PHE A 18 -2.97 -3.77 5.97
C PHE A 18 -2.37 -3.02 7.15
N THR A 19 -1.72 -3.76 8.04
CA THR A 19 -0.93 -3.20 9.16
C THR A 19 0.52 -2.92 8.75
N LEU A 20 0.99 -3.62 7.71
CA LEU A 20 2.32 -3.47 7.10
C LEU A 20 2.14 -3.15 5.62
N HIS A 21 3.06 -2.39 5.05
CA HIS A 21 3.08 -2.15 3.63
C HIS A 21 3.27 -3.49 2.87
N PRO A 22 2.36 -3.90 1.97
CA PRO A 22 2.38 -5.23 1.36
C PRO A 22 3.57 -5.46 0.41
N ILE A 23 4.18 -4.39 -0.10
CA ILE A 23 5.38 -4.45 -0.95
C ILE A 23 6.68 -4.33 -0.13
N THR A 24 6.82 -3.30 0.71
CA THR A 24 8.08 -3.01 1.42
C THR A 24 8.20 -3.64 2.81
N GLY A 25 7.10 -4.18 3.36
CA GLY A 25 7.05 -4.71 4.73
C GLY A 25 7.10 -3.65 5.84
N GLN A 26 7.17 -2.36 5.50
CA GLN A 26 7.28 -1.28 6.48
C GLN A 26 5.98 -1.09 7.28
N ARG A 27 6.09 -0.80 8.58
CA ARG A 27 4.95 -0.46 9.44
C ARG A 27 4.42 0.93 9.10
N PHE A 28 3.09 1.10 9.11
CA PHE A 28 2.47 2.43 9.00
C PHE A 28 2.56 3.26 10.29
N GLY A 29 3.16 2.71 11.33
CA GLY A 29 3.27 3.30 12.66
C GLY A 29 2.14 2.84 13.59
N THR A 30 2.08 3.48 14.74
CA THR A 30 1.09 3.24 15.78
C THR A 30 0.17 4.44 15.89
N ASP A 31 -1.10 4.20 16.09
CA ASP A 31 -2.09 5.23 16.36
C ASP A 31 -1.80 5.87 17.73
N PRO A 32 -1.56 7.19 17.80
CA PRO A 32 -1.13 7.83 19.04
C PRO A 32 -2.25 7.93 20.09
N ALA A 33 -3.52 7.84 19.69
CA ALA A 33 -4.66 7.92 20.62
C ALA A 33 -4.97 6.56 21.25
N THR A 34 -4.76 5.47 20.51
CA THR A 34 -5.15 4.11 20.93
C THR A 34 -3.99 3.17 21.23
N GLY A 35 -2.77 3.54 20.82
CA GLY A 35 -1.59 2.67 20.92
C GLY A 35 -1.62 1.45 19.99
N LYS A 36 -2.63 1.34 19.11
CA LYS A 36 -2.79 0.20 18.19
C LYS A 36 -2.04 0.43 16.88
N PRO A 37 -1.56 -0.63 16.20
CA PRO A 37 -0.95 -0.49 14.89
C PRO A 37 -1.91 0.18 13.90
N ARG A 38 -1.41 1.17 13.13
CA ARG A 38 -2.20 1.81 12.08
C ARG A 38 -2.47 0.82 10.96
N GLN A 39 -3.69 0.86 10.46
CA GLN A 39 -4.09 0.12 9.26
C GLN A 39 -4.37 1.11 8.13
N LYS A 40 -3.91 0.78 6.93
CA LYS A 40 -4.24 1.53 5.71
C LYS A 40 -4.97 0.63 4.72
N HIS A 41 -5.88 1.23 3.94
CA HIS A 41 -6.53 0.57 2.81
C HIS A 41 -5.54 0.41 1.66
N TRP A 42 -5.68 -0.67 0.89
CA TRP A 42 -4.90 -0.88 -0.32
C TRP A 42 -4.97 0.32 -1.26
N GLN A 43 -6.16 0.89 -1.47
CA GLN A 43 -6.33 2.06 -2.33
C GLN A 43 -5.44 3.24 -1.90
N SER A 44 -5.37 3.53 -0.59
CA SER A 44 -4.53 4.58 -0.05
C SER A 44 -3.04 4.25 -0.19
N ILE A 45 -2.64 3.01 0.10
CA ILE A 45 -1.26 2.55 -0.07
C ILE A 45 -0.84 2.71 -1.54
N TRP A 46 -1.69 2.25 -2.46
CA TRP A 46 -1.40 2.31 -3.88
C TRP A 46 -1.25 3.75 -4.37
N MET A 47 -2.17 4.64 -3.99
CA MET A 47 -2.12 6.05 -4.36
C MET A 47 -0.90 6.77 -3.79
N ASP A 48 -0.57 6.55 -2.51
CA ASP A 48 0.49 7.27 -1.79
C ASP A 48 1.90 6.84 -2.25
N THR A 49 2.10 5.54 -2.47
CA THR A 49 3.46 4.95 -2.53
C THR A 49 3.72 4.09 -3.77
N VAL A 50 2.72 3.38 -4.29
CA VAL A 50 2.91 2.45 -5.41
C VAL A 50 2.76 3.16 -6.75
N ARG A 51 1.84 4.12 -6.85
CA ARG A 51 1.54 4.88 -8.06
C ARG A 51 2.74 5.67 -8.63
N PRO A 52 3.61 6.32 -7.82
CA PRO A 52 4.82 6.95 -8.34
C PRO A 52 5.75 5.94 -9.02
N ALA A 53 5.95 4.76 -8.42
CA ALA A 53 6.73 3.68 -9.02
C ALA A 53 6.06 3.16 -10.31
N TYR A 54 4.75 2.91 -10.27
CA TYR A 54 3.97 2.50 -11.45
C TYR A 54 4.06 3.49 -12.61
N ARG A 55 4.01 4.81 -12.33
CA ARG A 55 4.16 5.86 -13.34
C ARG A 55 5.56 5.92 -13.96
N GLY A 56 6.60 5.50 -13.25
CA GLY A 56 7.95 5.41 -13.82
C GLY A 56 8.14 4.25 -14.82
N TYR A 57 7.19 3.30 -14.88
CA TYR A 57 7.19 2.19 -15.83
C TYR A 57 6.47 2.52 -17.16
N PHE A 58 5.77 3.66 -17.25
CA PHE A 58 5.05 4.13 -18.44
C PHE A 58 5.67 5.44 -18.94
#